data_AF-K1TP45-F1
#
_entry.id   AF-K1TP45-F1
#
_cell.length_a   1.000
_cell.length_b   1.000
_cell.length_c   1.000
_cell.angle_alpha   90.00
_cell.angle_beta   90.00
_cell.angle_gamma   90.00
#
_symmetry.space_group_name_H-M   'P 1'
#
loop_
_entity.id
_entity.type
_entity.pdbx_description
1 polymer ?
#
loop_
_entity_poly.entity_id
_entity_poly.type
_entity_poly.pdbx_seq_one_letter_code
_entity_poly.pdbx_strand_id
1 'polypeptide(L)'
;AGMIYGALTDDGYGIGTPFKSSRIGKDVGYEALQRYYERSKTALKEPGALDELRGKIADGMARCSSRAEFCERLHDKDVDAVFRLNAAGRIYGVTFIDHGQGIVANGSLLGRSFSANAFESWFHAEDQNQIMHERQTAISKEPNIGKPSSFNPINTILDLANVQAFEEEQQQMSNRKRKRRIKRL
;
A
#
# COMPACT_ATOMS: atom_id res chain seq x y z
N ALA A 1 -5.00 -15.01 -19.92
CA ALA A 1 -4.95 -13.61 -20.39
C ALA A 1 -4.09 -13.57 -21.65
N GLY A 2 -4.29 -12.60 -22.55
CA GLY A 2 -3.48 -12.46 -23.78
C GLY A 2 -2.77 -11.11 -23.79
N MET A 3 -1.66 -11.01 -24.53
CA MET A 3 -0.87 -9.79 -24.67
C MET A 3 -0.76 -9.41 -26.15
N ILE A 4 -0.74 -8.11 -26.42
CA ILE A 4 -0.63 -7.52 -27.76
C ILE A 4 0.46 -6.46 -27.69
N TYR A 5 1.27 -6.38 -28.73
CA TYR A 5 2.33 -5.39 -28.89
C TYR A 5 1.89 -4.35 -29.90
N GLY A 6 2.20 -3.09 -29.64
CA GLY A 6 1.99 -1.98 -30.57
C GLY A 6 3.22 -1.09 -30.55
N ALA A 7 3.51 -0.46 -31.69
CA ALA A 7 4.48 0.61 -31.72
C ALA A 7 3.88 1.85 -31.06
N LEU A 8 4.69 2.59 -30.32
CA LEU A 8 4.31 3.85 -29.70
C LEU A 8 5.05 5.00 -30.40
N THR A 9 4.41 6.16 -30.52
CA THR A 9 5.08 7.42 -30.83
C THR A 9 5.89 7.90 -29.63
N ASP A 10 6.73 8.91 -29.84
CA ASP A 10 7.48 9.58 -28.77
C ASP A 10 6.55 10.16 -27.68
N ASP A 11 5.35 10.58 -28.07
CA ASP A 11 4.29 11.07 -27.17
C ASP A 11 3.50 9.94 -26.46
N GLY A 12 3.86 8.68 -26.67
CA GLY A 12 3.21 7.52 -26.04
C GLY A 12 1.90 7.06 -26.67
N TYR A 13 1.53 7.58 -27.85
CA TYR A 13 0.33 7.14 -28.57
C TYR A 13 0.62 5.92 -29.44
N GLY A 14 -0.29 4.94 -29.44
CA GLY A 14 -0.17 3.75 -30.26
C GLY A 14 -0.30 4.05 -31.75
N ILE A 15 0.67 3.61 -32.55
CA ILE A 15 0.65 3.73 -34.02
C ILE A 15 0.68 2.36 -34.69
N GLY A 16 -0.05 2.27 -35.81
CA GLY A 16 -0.12 1.07 -36.63
C GLY A 16 -1.00 -0.04 -36.05
N THR A 17 -0.98 -1.20 -36.71
CA THR A 17 -1.79 -2.36 -36.31
C THR A 17 -1.06 -3.15 -35.23
N PRO A 18 -1.61 -3.27 -34.02
CA PRO A 18 -0.97 -4.00 -32.95
C PRO A 18 -1.01 -5.52 -33.24
N PHE A 19 0.02 -6.25 -32.84
CA PHE A 19 0.19 -7.66 -33.13
C PHE A 19 0.13 -8.53 -31.87
N LYS A 20 -0.57 -9.67 -31.98
CA LYS A 20 -0.73 -10.61 -30.87
C LYS A 20 0.63 -11.20 -30.49
N SER A 21 0.84 -11.37 -29.19
CA SER A 21 2.03 -12.04 -28.66
C SER A 21 2.27 -13.44 -29.23
N SER A 22 1.20 -14.18 -29.56
CA SER A 22 1.31 -15.51 -30.17
C SER A 22 1.91 -15.51 -31.59
N ARG A 23 2.02 -14.35 -32.24
CA ARG A 23 2.72 -14.18 -33.52
C ARG A 23 4.22 -13.92 -33.35
N ILE A 24 4.68 -13.70 -32.13
CA ILE A 24 6.07 -13.43 -31.78
C ILE A 24 6.70 -14.73 -31.28
N GLY A 25 8.00 -14.93 -31.56
CA GLY A 25 8.74 -16.12 -31.13
C GLY A 25 8.69 -16.36 -29.61
N LYS A 26 8.89 -17.62 -29.19
CA LYS A 26 8.76 -18.06 -27.79
C LYS A 26 9.70 -17.35 -26.81
N ASP A 27 10.78 -16.75 -27.32
CA ASP A 27 11.82 -16.08 -26.51
C ASP A 27 11.50 -14.61 -26.23
N VAL A 28 10.54 -14.03 -26.94
CA VAL A 28 10.15 -12.61 -26.85
C VAL A 28 8.65 -12.41 -26.66
N GLY A 29 7.87 -13.50 -26.74
CA GLY A 29 6.43 -13.50 -26.49
C GLY A 29 6.03 -13.54 -25.01
N TYR A 30 4.75 -13.80 -24.77
CA TYR A 30 4.11 -13.74 -23.45
C TYR A 30 4.74 -14.71 -22.45
N GLU A 31 5.07 -15.93 -22.89
CA GLU A 31 5.72 -16.92 -22.04
C GLU A 31 7.10 -16.45 -21.54
N ALA A 32 7.86 -15.75 -22.38
CA ALA A 32 9.17 -15.23 -22.00
C ALA A 32 9.06 -14.16 -20.91
N LEU A 33 8.12 -13.22 -21.05
CA LEU A 33 7.85 -12.23 -20.01
C LEU A 33 7.35 -12.87 -18.71
N GLN A 34 6.50 -13.91 -18.81
CA GLN A 34 6.04 -14.60 -17.60
C GLN A 34 7.21 -15.23 -16.84
N ARG A 35 8.12 -15.94 -17.53
CA ARG A 35 9.34 -16.50 -16.92
C ARG A 35 10.23 -15.39 -16.31
N TYR A 36 10.35 -14.26 -17.01
CA TYR A 36 11.10 -13.11 -16.52
C TYR A 36 10.48 -12.55 -15.22
N TYR A 37 9.16 -12.37 -15.15
CA TYR A 37 8.47 -11.89 -13.95
C TYR A 37 8.57 -12.88 -12.80
N GLU A 38 8.50 -14.19 -13.05
CA GLU A 38 8.69 -15.23 -12.03
C GLU A 38 10.10 -15.20 -11.45
N ARG A 39 11.11 -15.02 -12.32
CA ARG A 39 12.51 -14.87 -11.90
C ARG A 39 12.72 -13.59 -11.09
N SER A 40 12.22 -12.47 -11.58
CA SER A 40 12.29 -11.18 -10.88
C SER A 40 11.62 -11.24 -9.50
N LYS A 41 10.42 -11.83 -9.42
CA LYS A 41 9.70 -12.01 -8.15
C LYS A 41 10.47 -12.85 -7.14
N THR A 42 11.23 -13.85 -7.60
CA THR A 42 12.10 -14.66 -6.74
C THR A 42 13.31 -13.85 -6.31
N ALA A 43 13.97 -13.14 -7.23
CA ALA A 43 15.12 -12.29 -6.94
C ALA A 43 14.83 -11.22 -5.89
N LEU A 44 13.63 -10.61 -5.90
CA LEU A 44 13.23 -9.62 -4.88
C LEU A 44 13.06 -10.20 -3.47
N LYS A 45 12.98 -11.53 -3.33
CA LYS A 45 12.89 -12.20 -2.02
C LYS A 45 14.24 -12.63 -1.48
N GLU A 46 15.29 -12.57 -2.29
CA GLU A 46 16.62 -12.92 -1.83
C GLU A 46 17.05 -12.00 -0.68
N PRO A 47 17.72 -12.52 0.36
CA PRO A 47 18.24 -11.71 1.45
C PRO A 47 19.13 -10.58 0.92
N GLY A 48 18.92 -9.36 1.40
CA GLY A 48 19.72 -8.20 0.97
C GLY A 48 19.20 -7.48 -0.28
N ALA A 49 18.37 -8.13 -1.12
CA ALA A 49 17.97 -7.58 -2.42
C ALA A 49 17.20 -6.25 -2.35
N LEU A 50 16.58 -5.96 -1.20
CA LEU A 50 15.78 -4.76 -0.97
C LEU A 50 16.37 -3.84 0.12
N ASP A 51 17.58 -4.13 0.62
CA ASP A 51 18.16 -3.43 1.77
C ASP A 51 18.46 -1.96 1.45
N GLU A 52 19.03 -1.70 0.27
CA GLU A 52 19.33 -0.34 -0.19
C GLU A 52 18.04 0.49 -0.32
N LEU A 53 17.03 -0.06 -0.99
CA LEU A 53 15.72 0.59 -1.14
C LEU A 53 15.06 0.86 0.22
N ARG A 54 15.11 -0.11 1.16
CA ARG A 54 14.64 0.09 2.53
C ARG A 54 15.39 1.23 3.22
N GLY A 55 16.70 1.33 3.03
CA GLY A 55 17.53 2.42 3.56
C GLY A 55 17.13 3.79 3.03
N LYS A 56 16.96 3.93 1.70
CA LYS A 56 16.50 5.17 1.07
C LYS A 56 15.15 5.63 1.62
N ILE A 57 14.21 4.69 1.76
CA ILE A 57 12.85 4.95 2.27
C ILE A 57 12.88 5.32 3.76
N ALA A 58 13.61 4.57 4.59
CA ALA A 58 13.71 4.84 6.01
C ALA A 58 14.32 6.22 6.30
N ASP A 59 15.34 6.62 5.54
CA ASP A 59 15.91 7.97 5.63
C ASP A 59 14.90 9.05 5.24
N GLY A 60 14.09 8.81 4.20
CA GLY A 60 12.98 9.69 3.84
C GLY A 60 11.96 9.85 4.97
N MET A 61 11.56 8.74 5.60
CA MET A 61 10.62 8.75 6.73
C MET A 61 11.18 9.47 7.97
N ALA A 62 12.49 9.42 8.19
CA ALA A 62 13.12 10.05 9.35
C ALA A 62 13.24 11.58 9.23
N ARG A 63 13.20 12.11 8.01
CA ARG A 63 13.55 13.51 7.74
C ARG A 63 12.45 14.34 7.10
N CYS A 64 11.37 13.71 6.66
CA CYS A 64 10.23 14.39 6.05
C CYS A 64 9.02 14.32 6.99
N SER A 65 8.08 15.24 6.80
CA SER A 65 6.84 15.30 7.59
C SER A 65 5.59 15.20 6.75
N SER A 66 5.70 15.48 5.45
CA SER A 66 4.58 15.43 4.50
C SER A 66 4.82 14.44 3.37
N ARG A 67 3.74 14.00 2.73
CA ARG A 67 3.81 13.10 1.58
C ARG A 67 4.54 13.72 0.39
N ALA A 68 4.31 15.01 0.13
CA ALA A 68 4.93 15.71 -1.00
C ALA A 68 6.46 15.76 -0.83
N GLU A 69 6.92 16.19 0.34
CA GLU A 69 8.35 16.26 0.69
C GLU A 69 9.01 14.88 0.65
N PHE A 70 8.32 13.85 1.15
CA PHE A 70 8.80 12.47 1.09
C PHE A 70 8.98 11.97 -0.36
N CYS A 71 8.02 12.26 -1.24
CA CYS A 71 8.12 11.89 -2.66
C CYS A 71 9.27 12.63 -3.36
N GLU A 72 9.41 13.94 -3.14
CA GLU A 72 10.48 14.76 -3.73
C GLU A 72 11.86 14.26 -3.29
N ARG A 73 12.04 14.00 -2.00
CA ARG A 73 13.32 13.49 -1.48
C ARG A 73 13.68 12.11 -2.00
N LEU A 74 12.69 11.24 -2.20
CA LEU A 74 12.97 9.94 -2.80
C LEU A 74 13.34 10.09 -4.27
N HIS A 75 12.69 11.01 -4.98
CA HIS A 75 13.00 11.29 -6.38
C HIS A 75 14.46 11.74 -6.56
N ASP A 76 14.98 12.58 -5.66
CA ASP A 76 16.41 12.98 -5.60
C ASP A 76 17.37 11.79 -5.41
N LYS A 77 16.86 10.62 -5.00
CA LYS A 77 17.63 9.38 -4.81
C LYS A 77 17.30 8.31 -5.86
N ASP A 78 16.77 8.73 -7.01
CA ASP A 78 16.33 7.88 -8.11
C ASP A 78 15.21 6.89 -7.72
N VAL A 79 14.38 7.25 -6.75
CA VAL A 79 13.24 6.43 -6.30
C VAL A 79 11.94 7.21 -6.39
N ASP A 80 10.94 6.67 -7.08
CA ASP A 80 9.59 7.23 -7.03
C ASP A 80 8.69 6.45 -6.06
N ALA A 81 7.88 7.17 -5.29
CA ALA A 81 6.84 6.58 -4.43
C ALA A 81 5.44 6.90 -4.99
N VAL A 82 4.73 5.84 -5.41
CA VAL A 82 3.37 5.94 -5.95
C VAL A 82 2.36 5.48 -4.90
N PHE A 83 1.67 6.45 -4.30
CA PHE A 83 0.59 6.21 -3.34
C PHE A 83 -0.75 6.07 -4.06
N ARG A 84 -1.50 5.01 -3.72
CA ARG A 84 -2.87 4.81 -4.20
C ARG A 84 -3.85 5.17 -3.09
N LEU A 85 -4.74 6.10 -3.41
CA LEU A 85 -5.76 6.60 -2.50
C LEU A 85 -7.14 6.03 -2.85
N ASN A 86 -7.95 5.80 -1.83
CA ASN A 86 -9.37 5.52 -2.03
C ASN A 86 -10.17 6.85 -2.16
N ALA A 87 -11.48 6.74 -2.36
CA ALA A 87 -12.36 7.90 -2.49
C ALA A 87 -12.40 8.80 -1.24
N ALA A 88 -12.06 8.27 -0.06
CA ALA A 88 -11.98 9.01 1.19
C ALA A 88 -10.58 9.61 1.46
N GLY A 89 -9.65 9.51 0.51
CA GLY A 89 -8.30 10.03 0.64
C GLY A 89 -7.32 9.15 1.43
N ARG A 90 -7.75 7.96 1.89
CA ARG A 90 -6.89 7.02 2.63
C ARG A 90 -5.98 6.22 1.71
N ILE A 91 -4.73 6.06 2.11
CA ILE A 91 -3.74 5.24 1.44
C ILE A 91 -4.10 3.76 1.64
N TYR A 92 -4.36 3.06 0.54
CA TYR A 92 -4.58 1.61 0.56
C TYR A 92 -3.44 0.83 -0.10
N GLY A 93 -2.54 1.52 -0.80
CA GLY A 93 -1.39 0.90 -1.45
C GLY A 93 -0.27 1.90 -1.67
N VAL A 94 0.96 1.41 -1.61
CA VAL A 94 2.16 2.16 -2.00
C VAL A 94 3.08 1.25 -2.81
N THR A 95 3.62 1.77 -3.90
CA THR A 95 4.62 1.10 -4.74
C THR A 95 5.81 2.02 -4.89
N PHE A 96 7.01 1.47 -4.70
CA PHE A 96 8.28 2.15 -4.89
C PHE A 96 8.92 1.68 -6.19
N ILE A 97 9.47 2.61 -6.95
CA ILE A 97 10.16 2.38 -8.23
C ILE A 97 11.57 2.92 -8.05
N ASP A 98 12.55 2.04 -7.86
CA ASP A 98 13.97 2.39 -7.85
C ASP A 98 14.50 2.31 -9.29
N HIS A 99 14.77 3.46 -9.89
CA HIS A 99 15.27 3.58 -11.26
C HIS A 99 16.73 3.16 -11.37
N GLY A 100 17.53 3.38 -10.32
CA GLY A 100 18.94 3.01 -10.29
C GLY A 100 19.15 1.51 -10.31
N GLN A 101 18.32 0.75 -9.58
CA GLN A 101 18.38 -0.71 -9.55
C GLN A 101 17.39 -1.41 -10.48
N GLY A 102 16.47 -0.67 -11.11
CA GLY A 102 15.40 -1.23 -11.93
C GLY A 102 14.41 -2.08 -11.12
N ILE A 103 14.17 -1.72 -9.86
CA ILE A 103 13.33 -2.47 -8.92
C ILE A 103 11.97 -1.80 -8.78
N VAL A 104 10.91 -2.60 -8.87
CA VAL A 104 9.57 -2.17 -8.48
C VAL A 104 9.08 -3.03 -7.33
N ALA A 105 8.86 -2.41 -6.16
CA ALA A 105 8.47 -3.12 -4.96
C ALA A 105 7.23 -2.47 -4.31
N ASN A 106 6.23 -3.29 -3.98
CA ASN A 106 5.13 -2.84 -3.13
C ASN A 106 5.64 -2.63 -1.70
N GLY A 107 5.10 -1.63 -0.99
CA GLY A 107 5.48 -1.36 0.39
C GLY A 107 5.35 -2.57 1.32
N SER A 108 4.30 -3.38 1.12
CA SER A 108 4.10 -4.62 1.88
C SER A 108 5.18 -5.69 1.65
N LEU A 109 5.88 -5.65 0.50
CA LEU A 109 7.00 -6.55 0.21
C LEU A 109 8.28 -6.12 0.94
N LEU A 110 8.45 -4.82 1.18
CA LEU A 110 9.59 -4.26 1.90
C LEU A 110 9.50 -4.49 3.42
N GLY A 111 8.29 -4.74 3.93
CA GLY A 111 8.04 -5.05 5.34
C GLY A 111 6.88 -4.25 5.92
N ARG A 112 6.49 -4.57 7.16
CA ARG A 112 5.33 -3.97 7.82
C ARG A 112 5.46 -2.44 7.97
N SER A 113 6.65 -1.96 8.31
CA SER A 113 6.96 -0.53 8.50
C SER A 113 6.89 0.29 7.22
N PHE A 114 6.92 -0.36 6.05
CA PHE A 114 6.85 0.28 4.75
C PHE A 114 5.48 0.06 4.07
N SER A 115 4.53 -0.54 4.79
CA SER A 115 3.20 -0.81 4.27
C SER A 115 2.37 0.47 4.09
N ALA A 116 1.33 0.39 3.27
CA ALA A 116 0.35 1.47 3.10
C ALA A 116 -0.21 1.97 4.44
N ASN A 117 -0.52 1.06 5.37
CA ASN A 117 -1.03 1.40 6.70
C ASN A 117 0.01 2.15 7.55
N ALA A 118 1.30 1.80 7.43
CA ALA A 118 2.36 2.51 8.15
C ALA A 118 2.47 3.96 7.67
N PHE A 119 2.43 4.17 6.35
CA PHE A 119 2.42 5.51 5.77
C PHE A 119 1.16 6.30 6.08
N GLU A 120 -0.02 5.67 6.05
CA GLU A 120 -1.28 6.29 6.46
C GLU A 120 -1.18 6.83 7.90
N SER A 121 -0.74 5.99 8.83
CA SER A 121 -0.57 6.40 10.23
C SER A 121 0.50 7.46 10.40
N TRP A 122 1.60 7.38 9.64
CA TRP A 122 2.72 8.32 9.75
C TRP A 122 2.35 9.73 9.24
N PHE A 123 1.70 9.84 8.07
CA PHE A 123 1.27 11.13 7.54
C PHE A 123 0.15 11.79 8.36
N HIS A 124 -0.64 11.01 9.10
CA HIS A 124 -1.72 11.48 9.96
C HIS A 124 -1.37 11.45 11.45
N ALA A 125 -0.09 11.28 11.81
CA ALA A 125 0.34 11.20 13.22
C ALA A 125 0.12 12.51 13.99
N GLU A 126 0.11 13.66 13.30
CA GLU A 126 -0.15 14.98 13.87
C GLU A 126 -1.64 15.15 14.26
N ASP A 127 -2.57 14.68 13.43
CA ASP A 127 -4.03 14.74 13.70
C ASP A 127 -4.41 13.88 14.92
N GLN A 128 -3.74 12.75 15.13
CA GLN A 128 -4.00 11.84 16.27
C GLN A 128 -3.53 12.42 17.61
N ASN A 129 -2.44 13.21 17.61
CA ASN A 129 -1.94 13.85 18.83
C ASN A 129 -2.83 15.02 19.28
N GLN A 130 -3.45 15.76 18.35
CA GLN A 130 -4.42 16.81 18.70
C GLN A 130 -5.70 16.23 19.30
N ILE A 131 -6.24 15.13 18.75
CA ILE A 131 -7.43 14.45 19.29
C ILE A 131 -7.15 13.89 20.70
N MET A 132 -5.93 13.45 20.99
CA MET A 132 -5.56 12.96 22.32
C MET A 132 -5.33 14.09 23.34
N HIS A 133 -4.84 15.27 22.93
CA HIS A 133 -4.70 16.45 23.78
C HIS A 133 -6.04 17.15 24.07
N GLU A 134 -6.97 17.22 23.12
CA GLU A 134 -8.33 17.76 23.37
C GLU A 134 -9.13 16.87 24.34
N ARG A 135 -8.95 15.55 24.27
CA ARG A 135 -9.61 14.62 25.20
C ARG A 135 -9.04 14.67 26.62
N GLN A 136 -7.81 15.16 26.79
CA GLN A 136 -7.17 15.36 28.10
C GLN A 136 -7.48 16.74 28.70
N THR A 137 -7.63 17.79 27.88
CA THR A 137 -7.97 19.15 28.35
C THR A 137 -9.44 19.32 28.75
N ALA A 138 -10.34 18.47 28.24
CA ALA A 138 -11.73 18.42 28.68
C ALA A 138 -11.95 17.72 30.05
N ILE A 139 -10.92 17.06 30.60
CA ILE A 139 -10.99 16.33 31.87
C ILE A 139 -9.98 16.94 32.86
N SER A 140 -10.27 18.15 33.35
CA SER A 140 -9.56 18.66 34.53
C SER A 140 -10.45 19.63 35.32
N LYS A 141 -11.36 19.06 36.12
CA LYS A 141 -11.75 19.60 37.42
C LYS A 141 -12.04 18.46 38.40
N GLU A 142 -11.01 18.07 39.14
CA GLU A 142 -10.96 17.89 40.61
C GLU A 142 -9.87 16.88 41.02
N PRO A 143 -9.22 17.06 42.19
CA PRO A 143 -8.01 16.33 42.52
C PRO A 143 -8.34 15.04 43.29
N ASN A 144 -7.69 13.92 42.95
CA ASN A 144 -7.27 12.96 43.98
C ASN A 144 -6.23 11.94 43.53
N ILE A 145 -5.51 11.50 44.55
CA ILE A 145 -4.30 10.69 44.61
C ILE A 145 -4.56 9.22 44.22
N GLY A 146 -3.62 8.57 43.51
CA GLY A 146 -3.43 7.11 43.49
C GLY A 146 -3.94 6.34 42.24
N LYS A 147 -3.02 5.63 41.56
CA LYS A 147 -3.28 4.57 40.54
C LYS A 147 -3.48 3.19 41.23
N PRO A 148 -3.91 2.09 40.55
CA PRO A 148 -4.20 1.96 39.11
C PRO A 148 -5.51 1.23 38.72
N SER A 149 -5.92 1.53 37.47
CA SER A 149 -6.54 0.63 36.48
C SER A 149 -7.77 -0.20 36.90
N SER A 150 -8.96 0.38 36.81
CA SER A 150 -10.19 -0.40 36.61
C SER A 150 -10.39 -0.68 35.12
N PHE A 151 -10.40 -1.97 34.77
CA PHE A 151 -10.94 -2.46 33.50
C PHE A 151 -12.38 -1.98 33.38
N ASN A 152 -12.70 -1.23 32.33
CA ASN A 152 -14.04 -0.70 32.11
C ASN A 152 -14.76 -1.60 31.08
N PRO A 153 -15.63 -2.54 31.51
CA PRO A 153 -16.19 -3.59 30.65
C PRO A 153 -17.08 -3.06 29.52
N ILE A 154 -17.57 -1.83 29.66
CA ILE A 154 -18.41 -1.16 28.67
C ILE A 154 -17.64 -0.87 27.37
N ASN A 155 -16.35 -0.52 27.48
CA ASN A 155 -15.52 -0.25 26.29
C ASN A 155 -15.22 -1.54 25.52
N THR A 156 -15.03 -2.67 26.21
CA THR A 156 -14.82 -3.98 25.58
C THR A 156 -16.07 -4.47 24.86
N ILE A 157 -17.26 -4.22 25.42
CA ILE A 157 -18.55 -4.59 24.78
C ILE A 157 -18.77 -3.77 23.50
N LEU A 158 -18.42 -2.48 23.51
CA LEU A 158 -18.57 -1.60 22.35
C LEU A 158 -17.63 -1.98 21.20
N ASP A 159 -16.38 -2.35 21.51
CA ASP A 159 -15.44 -2.87 20.50
C ASP A 159 -15.89 -4.23 19.95
N LEU A 160 -16.44 -5.12 20.79
CA LEU A 160 -16.93 -6.42 20.35
C LEU A 160 -18.12 -6.29 19.40
N ALA A 161 -19.06 -5.38 19.68
CA ALA A 161 -20.19 -5.09 18.81
C ALA A 161 -19.75 -4.53 17.44
N ASN A 162 -18.72 -3.68 17.43
CA ASN A 162 -18.16 -3.13 16.20
C ASN A 162 -17.43 -4.19 15.35
N VAL A 163 -16.70 -5.10 15.99
CA VAL A 163 -16.03 -6.22 15.29
C VAL A 163 -17.07 -7.15 14.66
N GLN A 164 -18.15 -7.48 15.38
CA GLN A 164 -19.21 -8.35 14.87
C GLN A 164 -19.98 -7.72 13.71
N ALA A 165 -20.31 -6.43 13.80
CA ALA A 165 -20.96 -5.70 12.70
C ALA A 165 -20.09 -5.66 11.43
N PHE A 166 -18.77 -5.52 11.59
CA PHE A 166 -17.83 -5.49 10.46
C PHE A 166 -17.67 -6.87 9.81
N GLU A 167 -17.64 -7.95 10.60
CA GLU A 167 -17.56 -9.32 10.08
C GLU A 167 -18.83 -9.73 9.33
N GLU A 168 -20.01 -9.33 9.82
CA GLU A 168 -21.29 -9.58 9.16
C GLU A 168 -21.40 -8.87 7.81
N GLU A 169 -20.93 -7.63 7.69
CA GLU A 169 -20.87 -6.91 6.41
C GLU A 169 -19.94 -7.59 5.40
N GLN A 170 -18.77 -8.06 5.85
CA GLN A 170 -17.82 -8.78 4.99
C GLN A 170 -18.38 -10.11 4.48
N GLN A 171 -19.09 -10.86 5.33
CA GLN A 171 -19.75 -12.10 4.93
C GLN A 171 -20.90 -11.88 3.96
N GLN A 172 -21.73 -10.84 4.17
CA GLN A 172 -22.79 -10.48 3.22
C GLN A 172 -22.23 -10.06 1.86
N MET A 173 -21.14 -9.29 1.84
CA MET A 173 -20.48 -8.87 0.61
C MET A 173 -19.83 -10.04 -0.15
N SER A 174 -19.24 -11.00 0.56
CA SER A 174 -18.72 -12.25 -0.02
C SER A 174 -19.84 -13.11 -0.62
N ASN A 175 -20.95 -13.29 0.10
CA ASN A 175 -22.11 -14.07 -0.37
C ASN A 175 -22.79 -13.44 -1.60
N ARG A 176 -22.87 -12.09 -1.66
CA ARG A 176 -23.36 -11.36 -2.85
C ARG A 176 -22.47 -11.60 -4.07
N LYS A 177 -21.14 -11.57 -3.90
CA LYS A 177 -20.17 -11.84 -4.98
C LYS A 177 -20.27 -13.29 -5.47
N ARG A 178 -20.44 -14.25 -4.56
CA ARG A 178 -20.58 -15.68 -4.90
C ARG A 178 -21.87 -15.98 -5.66
N LYS A 179 -23.00 -15.40 -5.24
CA LYS A 179 -24.30 -15.51 -5.96
C LYS A 179 -24.26 -14.90 -7.36
N ARG A 180 -23.55 -13.77 -7.55
CA ARG A 180 -23.36 -13.14 -8.88
C ARG A 180 -22.48 -13.96 -9.81
N ARG A 181 -21.55 -14.75 -9.27
CA ARG A 181 -20.67 -15.64 -10.04
C ARG A 181 -21.38 -16.91 -10.49
N ILE A 182 -22.30 -17.43 -9.69
CA ILE A 182 -23.14 -18.60 -10.04
C ILE A 182 -24.21 -18.24 -11.09
N LYS A 183 -24.74 -17.00 -11.09
CA LYS A 183 -25.68 -16.52 -12.12
C LYS A 183 -25.04 -16.18 -13.48
N ARG A 184 -23.71 -16.24 -13.59
CA ARG A 184 -22.94 -15.90 -14.81
C ARG A 184 -22.24 -17.11 -15.44
N LEU A 185 -22.56 -18.30 -14.94
CA LEU A 185 -22.29 -19.60 -15.55
C LEU A 185 -23.62 -20.13 -16.10
#